data_AF-A0A3D3CFR2-F1
#
_entry.id   AF-A0A3D3CFR2-F1
#
_cell.length_a   1.000
_cell.length_b   1.000
_cell.length_c   1.000
_cell.angle_alpha   90.00
_cell.angle_beta   90.00
_cell.angle_gamma   90.00
#
_symmetry.space_group_name_H-M   'P 1'
#
loop_
_entity.id
_entity.type
_entity.pdbx_description
1 polymer ?
#
loop_
_entity_poly.entity_id
_entity_poly.type
_entity_poly.pdbx_seq_one_letter_code
_entity_poly.pdbx_strand_id
1 'polypeptide(L)' 'MEPKDKRGGIQSIERACTVLDLLDERGEMGVSEIGRALGLERSTAHRIVSTLRNLGYLAQNPGNA' A
#
# COMPACT_ATOMS: atom_id res chain seq x y z
N MET A 1 -10.01 -18.64 -20.43
CA MET A 1 -8.87 -17.81 -20.01
C MET A 1 -8.19 -18.57 -18.88
N GLU A 2 -7.00 -19.11 -19.11
CA GLU A 2 -6.30 -19.88 -18.08
C GLU A 2 -5.95 -18.98 -16.88
N PRO A 3 -6.15 -19.44 -15.64
CA PRO A 3 -5.64 -18.74 -14.47
C PRO A 3 -4.12 -18.82 -14.52
N LYS A 4 -3.46 -17.70 -14.83
CA LYS A 4 -1.99 -17.61 -14.74
C LYS A 4 -1.59 -17.97 -13.31
N ASP A 5 -0.85 -19.06 -13.15
CA ASP A 5 -0.27 -19.48 -11.88
C ASP A 5 0.53 -18.31 -11.29
N LYS A 6 0.03 -17.74 -10.18
CA LYS A 6 0.69 -16.67 -9.39
C LYS A 6 1.92 -17.18 -8.62
N ARG A 7 2.67 -18.16 -9.13
CA ARG A 7 3.66 -18.93 -8.34
C ARG A 7 5.05 -18.29 -8.22
N GLY A 8 5.22 -17.02 -8.59
CA GLY A 8 6.53 -16.35 -8.53
C GLY A 8 6.58 -14.98 -7.85
N GLY A 9 5.43 -14.37 -7.55
CA GLY A 9 5.38 -13.04 -6.96
C GLY A 9 5.55 -13.06 -5.44
N ILE A 10 6.37 -12.16 -4.89
CA ILE A 10 6.39 -11.93 -3.44
C ILE A 10 5.19 -11.04 -3.10
N GLN A 11 4.15 -11.63 -2.49
CA GLN A 11 2.89 -10.95 -2.20
C GLN A 11 3.05 -9.63 -1.43
N SER A 12 4.06 -9.52 -0.55
CA SER A 12 4.32 -8.26 0.16
C SER A 12 4.80 -7.14 -0.76
N ILE A 13 5.55 -7.45 -1.81
CA ILE A 13 5.98 -6.48 -2.83
C ILE A 13 4.78 -6.09 -3.68
N GLU A 14 3.98 -7.05 -4.13
CA GLU A 14 2.76 -6.77 -4.91
C GLU A 14 1.84 -5.80 -4.16
N ARG A 15 1.59 -6.05 -2.87
CA ARG A 15 0.77 -5.17 -2.04
C ARG A 15 1.39 -3.79 -1.84
N ALA A 16 2.72 -3.71 -1.72
CA ALA A 16 3.40 -2.43 -1.61
C ALA A 16 3.25 -1.59 -2.88
N CYS A 17 3.41 -2.22 -4.06
CA CYS A 17 3.15 -1.57 -5.34
C CYS A 17 1.70 -1.10 -5.45
N THR A 18 0.72 -1.94 -5.10
CA THR A 18 -0.70 -1.53 -5.13
C THR A 18 -1.00 -0.34 -4.21
N VAL A 19 -0.30 -0.20 -3.08
CA VAL A 19 -0.43 1.00 -2.23
C VAL A 19 0.11 2.25 -2.92
N LEU A 20 1.24 2.14 -3.63
CA LEU A 20 1.79 3.27 -4.39
C LEU A 20 0.86 3.66 -5.54
N ASP A 21 0.37 2.68 -6.31
CA ASP A 21 -0.56 2.93 -7.42
C ASP A 21 -1.84 3.62 -6.93
N LEU A 22 -2.40 3.16 -5.80
CA LEU A 22 -3.60 3.77 -5.22
C LEU A 22 -3.36 5.24 -4.82
N LEU A 23 -2.19 5.55 -4.26
CA LEU A 23 -1.83 6.90 -3.84
C LEU A 23 -1.51 7.80 -5.03
N ASP A 24 -0.98 7.25 -6.12
CA ASP A 24 -0.81 7.98 -7.39
C ASP A 24 -2.16 8.35 -8.01
N GLU A 25 -3.11 7.41 -8.00
CA GLU A 25 -4.46 7.64 -8.54
C GLU A 25 -5.32 8.59 -7.69
N ARG A 26 -5.26 8.48 -6.36
CA ARG A 26 -6.17 9.19 -5.44
C ARG A 26 -5.53 10.36 -4.69
N GLY A 27 -4.21 10.48 -4.72
CA GLY A 27 -3.47 11.46 -3.95
C GLY A 27 -3.33 11.08 -2.48
N GLU A 28 -3.34 12.08 -1.59
CA GLU A 28 -3.16 11.88 -0.16
C GLU A 28 -4.29 11.04 0.45
N MET A 29 -3.92 10.02 1.24
CA MET A 29 -4.87 9.15 1.94
C MET A 29 -4.37 8.75 3.33
N GLY A 30 -5.28 8.57 4.27
CA GLY A 30 -4.98 8.01 5.57
C GLY A 30 -4.73 6.49 5.52
N VAL A 31 -3.88 5.97 6.42
CA VAL A 31 -3.54 4.54 6.48
C VAL A 31 -4.77 3.63 6.61
N SER A 32 -5.79 4.06 7.36
CA SER A 32 -7.03 3.29 7.52
C SER A 32 -7.90 3.31 6.25
N GLU A 33 -7.83 4.37 5.46
CA GLU A 33 -8.53 4.47 4.18
C GLU A 33 -7.88 3.59 3.12
N ILE A 34 -6.55 3.58 3.06
CA ILE A 34 -5.76 2.64 2.24
C ILE A 34 -6.13 1.20 2.57
N GLY A 35 -6.20 0.85 3.86
CA GLY A 35 -6.59 -0.49 4.31
C GLY A 35 -7.99 -0.88 3.82
N ARG A 36 -8.97 0.00 3.96
CA ARG A 36 -10.33 -0.24 3.46
C ARG A 36 -10.40 -0.35 1.94
N ALA A 37 -9.71 0.54 1.22
CA ALA A 37 -9.72 0.57 -0.24
C ALA A 37 -9.12 -0.71 -0.86
N LEU A 38 -8.09 -1.27 -0.21
CA LEU A 38 -7.37 -2.45 -0.70
C LEU A 38 -7.79 -3.77 -0.03
N GLY A 39 -8.79 -3.74 0.87
CA GLY A 39 -9.21 -4.91 1.64
C GLY A 39 -8.09 -5.47 2.53
N LEU A 40 -7.17 -4.62 3.00
CA LEU A 40 -6.06 -5.01 3.87
C LEU A 40 -6.44 -4.83 5.34
N GLU A 41 -6.01 -5.79 6.16
CA GLU A 41 -6.00 -5.64 7.61
C GLU A 41 -5.25 -4.38 8.04
N ARG A 42 -5.75 -3.69 9.07
CA ARG A 42 -5.18 -2.41 9.55
C ARG A 42 -3.68 -2.53 9.86
N SER A 43 -3.29 -3.62 10.50
CA SER A 43 -1.88 -3.89 10.84
C SER A 43 -1.01 -4.10 9.60
N THR A 44 -1.56 -4.70 8.54
CA THR A 44 -0.86 -4.93 7.26
C THR A 44 -0.68 -3.62 6.51
N ALA A 45 -1.75 -2.84 6.36
CA ALA A 45 -1.68 -1.51 5.73
C ALA A 45 -0.66 -0.61 6.44
N HIS A 46 -0.70 -0.58 7.78
CA HIS A 46 0.24 0.20 8.58
C HIS A 46 1.70 -0.23 8.39
N ARG A 47 1.98 -1.55 8.35
CA ARG A 47 3.33 -2.05 8.11
C ARG A 47 3.84 -1.67 6.73
N ILE A 48 3.02 -1.84 5.69
CA ILE A 48 3.40 -1.48 4.30
C ILE A 48 3.69 0.01 4.20
N VAL A 49 2.77 0.87 4.66
CA VAL A 49 2.95 2.33 4.61
C VAL A 49 4.17 2.76 5.41
N SER A 50 4.39 2.19 6.60
CA SER A 50 5.59 2.49 7.41
C SER A 50 6.86 2.08 6.70
N THR A 51 6.91 0.91 6.05
CA THR A 51 8.06 0.47 5.27
C THR A 51 8.32 1.40 4.09
N LEU A 52 7.29 1.72 3.30
CA LEU A 52 7.43 2.61 2.14
C LEU A 52 7.89 4.02 2.54
N ARG A 53 7.36 4.56 3.65
CA ARG A 53 7.82 5.83 4.23
C ARG A 53 9.28 5.76 4.66
N ASN A 54 9.68 4.71 5.39
CA ASN A 54 11.06 4.55 5.86
C ASN A 54 12.05 4.38 4.70
N LEU A 55 11.60 3.84 3.57
CA LEU A 55 12.37 3.74 2.32
C LEU A 55 12.35 5.04 1.49
N GLY A 56 11.59 6.05 1.89
CA GLY A 56 11.51 7.35 1.21
C GLY A 56 10.52 7.42 0.03
N TYR A 57 9.70 6.39 -0.19
CA TYR A 57 8.68 6.40 -1.25
C TYR A 57 7.43 7.20 -0.87
N LEU A 58 7.15 7.32 0.43
CA LEU A 58 6.00 8.07 0.95
C LEU A 58 6.46 9.14 1.94
N ALA A 59 5.75 10.26 1.95
CA ALA A 59 5.89 11.30 2.96
C ALA A 59 4.59 11.38 3.77
N GLN A 60 4.71 11.60 5.08
CA GLN A 60 3.57 11.98 5.91
C GLN A 60 3.36 13.48 5.76
N ASN A 61 2.12 13.89 5.48
CA ASN A 61 1.77 15.30 5.47
C ASN A 61 1.88 15.86 6.91
N PRO A 62 2.75 16.86 7.17
CA PRO A 62 2.93 17.43 8.50
C PRO A 62 1.71 18.19 9.02
N GLY A 63 0.76 18.57 8.15
CA GLY A 63 -0.50 19.20 8.54
C GLY A 63 -1.53 18.24 9.17
N ASN A 64 -1.28 16.93 9.06
CA ASN A 64 -2.17 15.86 9.52
C ASN A 64 -1.51 14.98 10.61
N ALA A 65 -0.50 15.53 11.31
CA ALA A 65 0.21 14.86 12.40
C ALA A 65 -0.62 14.83 13.71
#